data_AF-A0A536H4Z7-F1
#
_entry.id   AF-A0A536H4Z7-F1
#
_cell.length_a   1.000
_cell.length_b   1.000
_cell.length_c   1.000
_cell.angle_alpha   90.00
_cell.angle_beta   90.00
_cell.angle_gamma   90.00
#
_symmetry.space_group_name_H-M   'P 1'
#
loop_
_entity.id
_entity.type
_entity.pdbx_description
1 polymer ?
#
loop_
_entity_poly.entity_id
_entity_poly.type
_entity_poly.pdbx_seq_one_letter_code
_entity_poly.pdbx_strand_id
1 'polypeptide(L)'
;DCVQGPSFIVDAVAWGHRTARSINELLGAAVPRDAKPLTVIESTDDHREADYYNREEPPILPAEKRRDMTPVELPWNDEQAITAALRCFQCDTVHHVDESTCILCGACDDVCPEKALDVVVYGENRDTSSGGFVEICNTVLGEEFGGKAGKILVNYDRCTNCRICEDHCPVNCITFQRVRFRDDAMQMIPLTPVSAGGKLTAKAGV
;
A
#
# COMPACT_ATOMS: atom_id res chain seq x y z
N ASP A 1 7.51 4.28 28.64
CA ASP A 1 8.05 3.53 29.77
C ASP A 1 7.76 4.20 31.12
N CYS A 2 8.41 5.30 31.50
CA CYS A 2 8.26 5.89 32.85
C CYS A 2 6.85 6.40 33.24
N VAL A 3 5.95 6.68 32.28
CA VAL A 3 4.60 7.22 32.57
C VAL A 3 3.49 6.17 32.45
N GLN A 4 3.66 5.18 31.58
CA GLN A 4 2.57 4.27 31.18
C GLN A 4 2.98 2.79 31.21
N GLY A 5 4.22 2.50 31.60
CA GLY A 5 4.79 1.16 31.62
C GLY A 5 5.32 0.70 30.26
N PRO A 6 5.60 -0.61 30.11
CA PRO A 6 6.09 -1.21 28.88
C PRO A 6 5.03 -1.13 27.76
N SER A 7 5.46 -0.73 26.57
CA SER A 7 4.64 -0.66 25.35
C SER A 7 5.42 -1.21 24.16
N PHE A 8 4.76 -1.40 23.02
CA PHE A 8 5.48 -1.77 21.79
C PHE A 8 6.32 -0.59 21.27
N ILE A 9 7.34 -0.90 20.47
CA ILE A 9 8.20 0.14 19.86
C ILE A 9 7.40 1.08 18.95
N VAL A 10 6.38 0.55 18.26
CA VAL A 10 5.48 1.33 17.42
C VAL A 10 4.70 2.37 18.24
N ASP A 11 4.28 2.00 19.45
CA ASP A 11 3.62 2.94 20.36
C ASP A 11 4.60 4.03 20.78
N ALA A 12 5.83 3.65 21.17
CA ALA A 12 6.85 4.60 21.59
C ALA A 12 7.18 5.64 20.51
N VAL A 13 7.32 5.21 19.25
CA VAL A 13 7.49 6.11 18.10
C VAL A 13 6.29 7.03 17.95
N ALA A 14 5.07 6.49 17.98
CA ALA A 14 3.85 7.28 17.87
C ALA A 14 3.72 8.33 19.00
N TRP A 15 4.13 7.99 20.23
CA TRP A 15 4.22 8.93 21.35
C TRP A 15 5.24 10.04 21.10
N GLY A 16 6.40 9.72 20.53
CA GLY A 16 7.41 10.70 20.13
C GLY A 16 6.83 11.74 19.17
N HIS A 17 6.14 11.30 18.12
CA HIS A 17 5.47 12.21 17.18
C HIS A 17 4.39 13.08 17.83
N ARG A 18 3.55 12.51 18.70
CA ARG A 18 2.52 13.27 19.45
C ARG A 18 3.15 14.31 20.38
N THR A 19 4.24 13.97 21.06
CA THR A 19 4.95 14.84 21.99
C THR A 19 5.62 16.00 21.25
N ALA A 20 6.34 15.71 20.16
CA ALA A 20 6.95 16.73 19.32
C ALA A 20 5.90 17.71 18.77
N ARG A 21 4.73 17.20 18.33
CA ARG A 21 3.61 18.06 17.90
C ARG A 21 3.10 18.95 19.04
N SER A 22 2.85 18.39 20.21
CA SER A 22 2.36 19.15 21.39
C SER A 22 3.31 20.28 21.79
N ILE A 23 4.62 20.02 21.79
CA ILE A 23 5.65 21.04 22.04
C ILE A 23 5.59 22.13 20.96
N ASN A 24 5.47 21.74 19.68
CA ASN A 24 5.37 22.71 18.58
C ASN A 24 4.11 23.58 18.67
N GLU A 25 2.97 23.00 19.03
CA GLU A 25 1.71 23.73 19.30
C GLU A 25 1.87 24.72 20.47
N LEU A 26 2.52 24.31 21.57
CA LEU A 26 2.81 25.17 22.71
C LEU A 26 3.71 26.36 22.34
N LEU A 27 4.64 26.15 21.40
CA LEU A 27 5.53 27.20 20.87
C LEU A 27 4.83 28.13 19.85
N GLY A 28 3.53 27.94 19.61
CA GLY A 28 2.72 28.83 18.78
C GLY A 28 2.54 28.38 17.33
N ALA A 29 2.99 27.17 16.96
CA ALA A 29 2.71 26.63 15.63
C ALA A 29 1.24 26.21 15.51
N ALA A 30 0.55 26.72 14.48
CA ALA A 30 -0.80 26.27 14.15
C ALA A 30 -0.73 24.96 13.35
N VAL A 31 -0.59 23.83 14.04
CA VAL A 31 -0.68 22.50 13.42
C VAL A 31 -2.14 22.06 13.43
N PRO A 32 -2.81 21.88 12.27
CA PRO A 32 -4.19 21.44 12.28
C PRO A 32 -4.26 19.99 12.80
N ARG A 33 -5.13 19.73 13.78
CA ARG A 33 -5.26 18.40 14.40
C ARG A 33 -5.69 17.33 13.40
N ASP A 34 -6.49 17.72 12.42
CA ASP A 34 -7.01 16.83 11.38
C ASP A 34 -6.10 16.76 10.16
N ALA A 35 -4.97 17.47 10.14
CA ALA A 35 -4.12 17.47 8.95
C ALA A 35 -3.42 16.12 8.78
N LYS A 36 -3.30 15.68 7.52
CA LYS A 36 -2.55 14.48 7.13
C LYS A 36 -1.14 14.88 6.70
N PRO A 37 -0.12 14.05 6.97
CA PRO A 37 1.22 14.30 6.45
C PRO A 37 1.16 14.41 4.93
N LEU A 38 1.93 15.34 4.35
CA LEU A 38 2.14 15.36 2.90
C LEU A 38 2.75 14.02 2.48
N THR A 39 1.98 13.27 1.70
CA THR A 39 2.43 12.04 1.05
C THR A 39 2.80 12.34 -0.39
N VAL A 40 4.03 12.01 -0.77
CA VAL A 40 4.43 11.94 -2.17
C VAL A 40 4.06 10.55 -2.67
N ILE A 41 3.26 10.52 -3.73
CA ILE A 41 2.90 9.29 -4.42
C ILE A 41 3.89 9.14 -5.56
N GLU A 42 4.70 8.10 -5.51
CA GLU A 42 5.67 7.75 -6.56
C GLU A 42 5.14 6.49 -7.27
N SER A 43 4.96 6.58 -8.60
CA SER A 43 4.79 5.39 -9.43
C SER A 43 6.15 4.73 -9.60
N THR A 44 6.27 3.45 -9.23
CA THR A 44 7.51 2.71 -9.49
C THR A 44 7.28 1.67 -10.57
N ASP A 45 8.08 1.81 -11.63
CA ASP A 45 8.07 0.98 -12.84
C ASP A 45 9.10 -0.17 -12.77
N ASP A 46 9.79 -0.31 -11.63
CA ASP A 46 10.76 -1.38 -11.39
C ASP A 46 10.00 -2.65 -10.99
N HIS A 47 9.60 -3.49 -11.94
CA HIS A 47 8.87 -4.72 -11.62
C HIS A 47 9.24 -5.90 -12.51
N ARG A 48 9.34 -7.06 -11.83
CA ARG A 48 9.53 -8.45 -12.30
C ARG A 48 10.94 -9.04 -12.35
N GLU A 49 11.99 -8.39 -11.84
CA GLU A 49 13.28 -9.09 -11.70
C GLU A 49 13.23 -10.32 -10.77
N ALA A 50 12.28 -10.35 -9.84
CA ALA A 50 12.00 -11.50 -8.99
C ALA A 50 11.64 -12.79 -9.76
N ASP A 51 11.00 -12.68 -10.93
CA ASP A 51 10.63 -13.84 -11.75
C ASP A 51 11.82 -14.37 -12.57
N TYR A 52 12.82 -13.53 -12.85
CA TYR A 52 14.00 -13.91 -13.63
C TYR A 52 15.07 -14.63 -12.79
N TYR A 53 15.14 -14.34 -11.49
CA TYR A 53 16.16 -14.86 -10.60
C TYR A 53 15.56 -15.75 -9.51
N ASN A 54 16.16 -16.92 -9.29
CA ASN A 54 15.73 -17.87 -8.25
C ASN A 54 16.20 -17.44 -6.85
N ARG A 55 15.54 -17.97 -5.81
CA ARG A 55 15.98 -17.79 -4.42
C ARG A 55 17.23 -18.60 -4.14
N GLU A 56 18.32 -17.90 -3.89
CA GLU A 56 19.52 -18.47 -3.30
C GLU A 56 19.52 -18.21 -1.79
N GLU A 57 19.88 -19.24 -1.02
CA GLU A 57 20.05 -19.10 0.42
C GLU A 57 21.46 -18.57 0.72
N PRO A 58 21.61 -17.75 1.78
CA PRO A 58 22.94 -17.31 2.20
C PRO A 58 23.80 -18.53 2.57
N PRO A 59 25.11 -18.48 2.28
CA PRO A 59 26.00 -19.58 2.63
C PRO A 59 26.01 -19.78 4.15
N ILE A 60 25.88 -21.04 4.57
CA ILE A 60 25.78 -21.39 5.99
C ILE A 60 27.12 -21.97 6.46
N LEU A 61 27.59 -21.52 7.62
CA LEU A 61 28.79 -22.05 8.25
C LEU A 61 28.59 -23.55 8.61
N PRO A 62 29.53 -24.46 8.27
CA PRO A 62 29.45 -25.87 8.63
C PRO A 62 29.28 -26.07 10.14
N ALA A 63 28.50 -27.07 10.54
CA ALA A 63 28.11 -27.31 11.93
C ALA A 63 29.31 -27.47 12.87
N GLU A 64 30.40 -28.08 12.40
CA GLU A 64 31.62 -28.34 13.16
C GLU A 64 32.33 -27.06 13.61
N LYS A 65 32.10 -25.96 12.87
CA LYS A 65 32.69 -24.63 13.08
C LYS A 65 31.79 -23.69 13.90
N ARG A 66 30.56 -24.09 14.23
CA ARG A 66 29.60 -23.27 15.02
C ARG A 66 29.87 -23.38 16.52
N ARG A 67 31.02 -22.88 16.97
CA ARG A 67 31.49 -23.06 18.36
C ARG A 67 31.53 -21.76 19.17
N ASP A 68 31.41 -20.63 18.50
CA ASP A 68 31.49 -19.29 19.08
C ASP A 68 30.31 -18.42 18.62
N MET A 69 30.37 -17.12 18.92
CA MET A 69 29.35 -16.15 18.50
C MET A 69 29.54 -15.67 17.05
N THR A 70 30.30 -16.40 16.23
CA THR A 70 30.43 -16.08 14.80
C THR A 70 29.07 -16.27 14.12
N PRO A 71 28.66 -15.35 13.22
CA PRO A 71 27.45 -15.50 12.43
C PRO A 71 27.42 -16.84 11.69
N VAL A 72 26.31 -17.56 11.83
CA VAL A 72 26.10 -18.86 11.16
C VAL A 72 25.69 -18.66 9.71
N GLU A 73 24.86 -17.65 9.45
CA GLU A 73 24.56 -17.16 8.10
C GLU A 73 25.67 -16.20 7.69
N LEU A 74 26.40 -16.56 6.62
CA LEU A 74 27.49 -15.76 6.09
C LEU A 74 26.92 -14.73 5.10
N PRO A 75 27.55 -13.54 4.99
CA PRO A 75 27.09 -12.52 4.08
C PRO A 75 27.22 -12.98 2.63
N TRP A 76 26.30 -12.52 1.79
CA TRP A 76 26.45 -12.58 0.35
C TRP A 76 27.65 -11.74 -0.11
N ASN A 77 28.25 -12.14 -1.23
CA ASN A 77 29.12 -11.22 -1.96
C ASN A 77 28.28 -10.11 -2.64
N ASP A 78 28.93 -9.08 -3.17
CA ASP A 78 28.24 -7.91 -3.75
C ASP A 78 27.28 -8.31 -4.90
N GLU A 79 27.67 -9.24 -5.77
CA GLU A 79 26.84 -9.71 -6.90
C GLU A 79 25.59 -10.45 -6.42
N GLN A 80 25.75 -11.33 -5.43
CA GLN A 80 24.65 -12.07 -4.81
C GLN A 80 23.71 -11.13 -4.05
N ALA A 81 24.26 -10.13 -3.35
CA ALA A 81 23.47 -9.13 -2.63
C ALA A 81 22.64 -8.27 -3.59
N ILE A 82 23.23 -7.83 -4.71
CA ILE A 82 22.52 -7.09 -5.76
C ILE A 82 21.41 -7.96 -6.37
N THR A 83 21.73 -9.20 -6.76
CA THR A 83 20.74 -10.13 -7.33
C THR A 83 19.60 -10.40 -6.36
N ALA A 84 19.90 -10.57 -5.07
CA ALA A 84 18.88 -10.75 -4.04
C ALA A 84 18.01 -9.49 -3.84
N ALA A 85 18.59 -8.29 -3.94
CA ALA A 85 17.86 -7.03 -3.83
C ALA A 85 16.92 -6.79 -5.01
N LEU A 86 17.36 -7.15 -6.24
CA LEU A 86 16.55 -7.05 -7.46
C LEU A 86 15.29 -7.94 -7.40
N ARG A 87 15.33 -9.02 -6.61
CA ARG A 87 14.18 -9.92 -6.40
C ARG A 87 13.16 -9.40 -5.38
N CYS A 88 13.30 -8.16 -4.88
CA CYS A 88 12.35 -7.59 -3.93
C CYS A 88 10.98 -7.38 -4.59
N PHE A 89 9.91 -7.96 -4.02
CA PHE A 89 8.53 -7.71 -4.45
C PHE A 89 7.99 -6.33 -4.03
N GLN A 90 8.83 -5.41 -3.55
CA GLN A 90 8.46 -4.05 -3.18
C GLN A 90 7.24 -4.01 -2.23
N CYS A 91 7.38 -4.67 -1.07
CA CYS A 91 6.32 -4.73 -0.05
C CYS A 91 5.89 -3.36 0.52
N ASP A 92 6.63 -2.29 0.19
CA ASP A 92 6.34 -0.91 0.52
C ASP A 92 5.45 -0.18 -0.52
N THR A 93 5.08 -0.87 -1.62
CA THR A 93 4.06 -0.41 -2.57
C THR A 93 2.67 -0.88 -2.16
N VAL A 94 1.65 -0.09 -2.48
CA VAL A 94 0.23 -0.41 -2.23
C VAL A 94 -0.57 -0.27 -3.51
N HIS A 95 -1.64 -1.06 -3.63
CA HIS A 95 -2.59 -0.95 -4.75
C HIS A 95 -3.22 0.44 -4.80
N HIS A 96 -3.24 1.03 -5.99
CA HIS A 96 -4.01 2.21 -6.34
C HIS A 96 -4.92 1.86 -7.53
N VAL A 97 -6.21 2.11 -7.39
CA VAL A 97 -7.20 1.82 -8.44
C VAL A 97 -7.85 3.12 -8.91
N ASP A 98 -7.84 3.35 -10.22
CA ASP A 98 -8.68 4.38 -10.83
C ASP A 98 -10.13 3.88 -10.92
N GLU A 99 -10.95 4.36 -9.99
CA GLU A 99 -12.37 4.02 -9.87
C GLU A 99 -13.18 4.43 -11.11
N SER A 100 -12.76 5.47 -11.84
CA SER A 100 -13.49 5.95 -13.02
C SER A 100 -13.34 5.03 -14.23
N THR A 101 -12.25 4.26 -14.26
CA THR A 101 -11.88 3.35 -15.35
C THR A 101 -12.20 1.89 -15.01
N CYS A 102 -12.25 1.54 -13.72
CA CYS A 102 -12.45 0.16 -13.27
C CYS A 102 -13.82 -0.42 -13.65
N ILE A 103 -13.84 -1.41 -14.56
CA ILE A 103 -15.07 -2.05 -15.04
C ILE A 103 -15.62 -3.21 -14.19
N LEU A 104 -15.10 -3.43 -12.98
CA LEU A 104 -15.50 -4.52 -12.08
C LEU A 104 -15.52 -5.92 -12.74
N CYS A 105 -14.58 -6.15 -13.68
CA CYS A 105 -14.52 -7.38 -14.46
C CYS A 105 -14.16 -8.63 -13.62
N GLY A 106 -13.47 -8.45 -12.49
CA GLY A 106 -13.02 -9.57 -11.64
C GLY A 106 -11.66 -10.16 -12.02
N ALA A 107 -11.05 -9.74 -13.13
CA ALA A 107 -9.80 -10.33 -13.63
C ALA A 107 -8.67 -10.31 -12.59
N CYS A 108 -8.55 -9.25 -11.79
CA CYS A 108 -7.53 -9.13 -10.74
C CYS A 108 -7.70 -10.12 -9.58
N ASP A 109 -8.92 -10.49 -9.23
CA ASP A 109 -9.24 -11.50 -8.22
C ASP A 109 -8.98 -12.92 -8.78
N ASP A 110 -9.42 -13.17 -10.02
CA ASP A 110 -9.28 -14.47 -10.66
C ASP A 110 -7.83 -14.92 -10.83
N VAL A 111 -6.93 -13.99 -11.20
CA VAL A 111 -5.51 -14.30 -11.43
C VAL A 111 -4.66 -14.28 -10.15
N CYS A 112 -5.20 -13.84 -9.02
CA CYS A 112 -4.42 -13.70 -7.79
C CYS A 112 -4.04 -15.08 -7.23
N PRO A 113 -2.74 -15.45 -7.19
CA PRO A 113 -2.33 -16.79 -6.75
C PRO A 113 -2.62 -17.03 -5.26
N GLU A 114 -2.52 -15.98 -4.45
CA GLU A 114 -2.76 -16.05 -3.00
C GLU A 114 -4.22 -15.84 -2.62
N LYS A 115 -5.10 -15.56 -3.59
CA LYS A 115 -6.48 -15.11 -3.37
C LYS A 115 -6.53 -14.01 -2.29
N ALA A 116 -5.88 -12.89 -2.59
CA ALA A 116 -5.74 -11.73 -1.71
C ALA A 116 -6.68 -10.56 -2.07
N LEU A 117 -7.41 -10.64 -3.18
CA LEU A 117 -8.40 -9.63 -3.58
C LEU A 117 -9.80 -10.26 -3.60
N ASP A 118 -10.80 -9.48 -3.20
CA ASP A 118 -12.21 -9.81 -3.38
C ASP A 118 -12.87 -8.70 -4.22
N VAL A 119 -13.37 -9.05 -5.40
CA VAL A 119 -14.15 -8.11 -6.24
C VAL A 119 -15.64 -8.33 -5.98
N VAL A 120 -16.24 -7.41 -5.24
CA VAL A 120 -17.66 -7.45 -4.87
C VAL A 120 -18.47 -6.61 -5.85
N VAL A 121 -19.40 -7.22 -6.57
CA VAL A 121 -20.37 -6.51 -7.41
C VAL A 121 -21.75 -6.65 -6.80
N TYR A 122 -22.41 -5.52 -6.52
CA TYR A 122 -23.73 -5.54 -5.92
C TYR A 122 -24.75 -6.19 -6.84
N GLY A 123 -25.48 -7.18 -6.33
CA GLY A 123 -26.44 -7.97 -7.10
C GLY A 123 -25.87 -9.21 -7.80
N GLU A 124 -24.55 -9.42 -7.75
CA GLU A 124 -23.90 -10.65 -8.22
C GLU A 124 -23.36 -11.45 -7.02
N ASN A 125 -23.48 -12.79 -7.08
CA ASN A 125 -22.83 -13.66 -6.12
C ASN A 125 -21.44 -14.05 -6.64
N ARG A 126 -20.41 -13.39 -6.11
CA ARG A 126 -19.00 -13.72 -6.37
C ARG A 126 -18.36 -14.34 -5.14
N ASP A 127 -17.32 -15.13 -5.34
CA ASP A 127 -16.52 -15.62 -4.22
C ASP A 127 -15.80 -14.45 -3.55
N THR A 128 -15.75 -14.46 -2.22
CA THR A 128 -15.10 -13.42 -1.40
C THR A 128 -14.26 -14.08 -0.32
N SER A 129 -13.46 -15.06 -0.74
CA SER A 129 -12.68 -15.94 0.13
C SER A 129 -11.33 -15.34 0.53
N SER A 130 -10.97 -14.13 0.07
CA SER A 130 -9.71 -13.50 0.45
C SER A 130 -9.69 -13.07 1.92
N GLY A 131 -10.86 -12.73 2.48
CA GLY A 131 -10.99 -12.12 3.80
C GLY A 131 -10.53 -10.66 3.79
N GLY A 132 -10.64 -10.00 2.63
CA GLY A 132 -10.18 -8.63 2.41
C GLY A 132 -10.96 -7.64 3.27
N PHE A 133 -10.23 -6.69 3.88
CA PHE A 133 -10.82 -5.65 4.73
C PHE A 133 -10.38 -4.24 4.34
N VAL A 134 -9.35 -4.10 3.50
CA VAL A 134 -8.93 -2.79 2.98
C VAL A 134 -9.64 -2.53 1.66
N GLU A 135 -10.52 -1.53 1.64
CA GLU A 135 -11.18 -1.07 0.42
C GLU A 135 -10.22 -0.22 -0.41
N ILE A 136 -10.00 -0.62 -1.67
CA ILE A 136 -9.11 0.07 -2.62
C ILE A 136 -9.83 0.67 -3.82
N CYS A 137 -11.09 0.32 -4.04
CA CYS A 137 -11.92 0.82 -5.13
C CYS A 137 -13.38 0.74 -4.72
N ASN A 138 -14.13 1.81 -4.94
CA ASN A 138 -15.59 1.84 -4.84
C ASN A 138 -16.15 2.57 -6.07
N THR A 139 -16.59 1.81 -7.06
CA THR A 139 -17.02 2.37 -8.35
C THR A 139 -18.49 2.08 -8.65
N VAL A 140 -19.10 3.02 -9.35
CA VAL A 140 -20.45 2.94 -9.88
C VAL A 140 -20.37 3.30 -11.36
N LEU A 141 -20.47 2.28 -12.22
CA LEU A 141 -20.46 2.46 -13.66
C LEU A 141 -21.88 2.54 -14.20
N GLY A 142 -22.15 3.54 -15.03
CA GLY A 142 -23.25 3.52 -16.00
C GLY A 142 -24.65 3.26 -15.43
N GLU A 143 -25.03 3.87 -14.30
CA GLU A 143 -26.37 3.71 -13.70
C GLU A 143 -27.51 3.88 -14.72
N GLU A 144 -27.34 4.78 -15.68
CA GLU A 144 -28.34 5.10 -16.71
C GLU A 144 -28.56 3.98 -17.74
N PHE A 145 -27.63 3.02 -17.87
CA PHE A 145 -27.69 1.94 -18.87
C PHE A 145 -27.59 0.54 -18.24
N GLY A 146 -27.94 0.40 -16.96
CA GLY A 146 -27.88 -0.88 -16.25
C GLY A 146 -26.46 -1.28 -15.84
N GLY A 147 -25.59 -0.30 -15.61
CA GLY A 147 -24.22 -0.55 -15.19
C GLY A 147 -24.10 -1.04 -13.75
N LYS A 148 -22.86 -1.37 -13.37
CA LYS A 148 -22.55 -2.14 -12.17
C LYS A 148 -21.98 -1.25 -11.09
N ALA A 149 -22.42 -1.48 -9.85
CA ALA A 149 -21.85 -0.87 -8.67
C ALA A 149 -21.14 -1.96 -7.86
N GLY A 150 -19.99 -1.63 -7.28
CA GLY A 150 -19.19 -2.60 -6.55
C GLY A 150 -17.94 -2.02 -5.94
N LYS A 151 -17.23 -2.87 -5.22
CA LYS A 151 -16.00 -2.51 -4.53
C LYS A 151 -14.96 -3.61 -4.62
N ILE A 152 -13.70 -3.23 -4.50
CA ILE A 152 -12.57 -4.17 -4.44
C ILE A 152 -11.96 -4.07 -3.04
N LEU A 153 -11.85 -5.22 -2.38
CA LEU A 153 -11.24 -5.37 -1.07
C LEU A 153 -9.92 -6.13 -1.22
N VAL A 154 -8.90 -5.75 -0.45
CA VAL A 154 -7.61 -6.44 -0.41
C VAL A 154 -7.31 -6.92 0.99
N ASN A 155 -6.78 -8.14 1.07
CA ASN A 155 -6.13 -8.70 2.24
C ASN A 155 -4.60 -8.58 2.09
N TYR A 156 -4.01 -7.57 2.73
CA TYR A 156 -2.56 -7.37 2.69
C TYR A 156 -1.75 -8.41 3.47
N ASP A 157 -2.37 -9.20 4.36
CA ASP A 157 -1.70 -10.31 5.03
C ASP A 157 -1.46 -11.49 4.06
N ARG A 158 -2.23 -11.56 2.97
CA ARG A 158 -2.10 -12.57 1.91
C ARG A 158 -1.41 -12.04 0.66
N CYS A 159 -1.50 -10.74 0.40
CA CYS A 159 -0.90 -10.16 -0.79
C CYS A 159 0.63 -10.21 -0.72
N THR A 160 1.25 -10.82 -1.72
CA THR A 160 2.71 -10.91 -1.84
C THR A 160 3.34 -9.79 -2.67
N ASN A 161 2.54 -8.78 -3.08
CA ASN A 161 2.94 -7.72 -4.02
C ASN A 161 3.55 -8.24 -5.34
N CYS A 162 3.04 -9.38 -5.84
CA CYS A 162 3.51 -9.99 -7.10
C CYS A 162 3.10 -9.22 -8.38
N ARG A 163 2.19 -8.23 -8.27
CA ARG A 163 1.69 -7.38 -9.38
C ARG A 163 0.99 -8.08 -10.54
N ILE A 164 0.70 -9.39 -10.46
CA ILE A 164 -0.06 -10.12 -11.49
C ILE A 164 -1.44 -9.47 -11.76
N CYS A 165 -2.07 -8.87 -10.74
CA CYS A 165 -3.34 -8.16 -10.90
C CYS A 165 -3.25 -6.87 -11.75
N GLU A 166 -2.09 -6.19 -11.77
CA GLU A 166 -1.82 -5.03 -12.62
C GLU A 166 -1.70 -5.46 -14.08
N ASP A 167 -0.90 -6.49 -14.36
CA ASP A 167 -0.68 -7.04 -15.71
C ASP A 167 -1.96 -7.54 -16.39
N HIS A 168 -2.87 -8.12 -15.62
CA HIS A 168 -4.09 -8.76 -16.13
C HIS A 168 -5.30 -7.83 -16.17
N CYS A 169 -5.15 -6.58 -15.73
CA CYS A 169 -6.26 -5.63 -15.76
C CYS A 169 -6.51 -5.17 -17.21
N PRO A 170 -7.66 -5.50 -17.83
CA PRO A 170 -7.90 -5.21 -19.24
C PRO A 170 -8.00 -3.71 -19.57
N VAL A 171 -8.19 -2.88 -18.54
CA VAL A 171 -8.32 -1.41 -18.65
C VAL A 171 -7.18 -0.67 -17.93
N ASN A 172 -6.15 -1.38 -17.45
CA ASN A 172 -5.01 -0.82 -16.71
C ASN A 172 -5.39 0.15 -15.57
N CYS A 173 -6.48 -0.12 -14.85
CA CYS A 173 -6.96 0.77 -13.80
C CYS A 173 -6.33 0.48 -12.43
N ILE A 174 -5.80 -0.72 -12.19
CA ILE A 174 -5.13 -1.10 -10.94
C ILE A 174 -3.62 -1.04 -11.14
N THR A 175 -2.95 -0.33 -10.25
CA THR A 175 -1.50 -0.10 -10.29
C THR A 175 -0.90 -0.20 -8.89
N PHE A 176 0.41 -0.24 -8.77
CA PHE A 176 1.12 -0.18 -7.48
C PHE A 176 1.86 1.14 -7.32
N GLN A 177 1.64 1.80 -6.19
CA GLN A 177 2.26 3.10 -5.89
C GLN A 177 3.00 3.05 -4.55
N ARG A 178 4.13 3.73 -4.47
CA ARG A 178 4.83 3.98 -3.21
C ARG A 178 4.31 5.26 -2.59
N VAL A 179 3.92 5.18 -1.32
CA VAL A 179 3.51 6.34 -0.54
C VAL A 179 4.68 6.73 0.37
N ARG A 180 5.40 7.78 -0.02
CA ARG A 180 6.49 8.35 0.78
C ARG A 180 5.97 9.51 1.60
N PHE A 181 6.40 9.61 2.85
CA PHE A 181 6.24 10.84 3.62
C PHE A 181 7.37 11.80 3.22
N ARG A 182 7.05 13.08 2.98
CA ARG A 182 8.09 14.08 2.73
C ARG A 182 8.81 14.37 4.05
N ASP A 183 9.95 13.72 4.27
CA ASP A 183 10.61 13.70 5.59
C ASP A 183 11.32 15.02 5.99
N ASP A 184 11.53 15.97 5.07
CA ASP A 184 12.34 17.16 5.40
C ASP A 184 11.56 18.33 6.02
N ALA A 185 10.24 18.27 6.02
CA ALA A 185 9.41 19.18 6.78
C ALA A 185 8.10 18.47 7.05
N MET A 186 7.73 18.37 8.32
CA MET A 186 6.47 17.82 8.83
C MET A 186 5.27 18.70 8.40
N GLN A 187 5.15 18.91 7.10
CA GLN A 187 4.17 19.74 6.43
C GLN A 187 2.90 18.93 6.32
N MET A 188 1.86 19.46 6.94
CA MET A 188 0.57 18.81 7.02
C MET A 188 -0.38 19.52 6.07
N ILE A 189 -1.16 18.78 5.26
CA ILE A 189 -2.22 19.39 4.43
C ILE A 189 -3.51 19.38 5.24
N PRO A 190 -4.27 20.49 5.29
CA PRO A 190 -5.64 20.45 5.82
C PRO A 190 -6.49 19.43 5.04
N LEU A 191 -7.36 18.69 5.73
CA LEU A 191 -8.36 17.88 5.04
C LEU A 191 -9.28 18.81 4.26
N THR A 192 -9.11 18.89 2.95
CA THR A 192 -10.20 19.35 2.10
C THR A 192 -11.31 18.31 2.23
N PRO A 193 -12.52 18.68 2.67
CA PRO A 193 -13.64 17.76 2.57
C PRO A 193 -13.78 17.41 1.09
N VAL A 194 -13.64 16.12 0.75
CA VAL A 194 -14.05 15.60 -0.55
C VAL A 194 -15.52 15.96 -0.65
N SER A 195 -15.84 16.96 -1.48
CA SER A 195 -17.19 17.45 -1.63
C SER A 195 -18.06 16.31 -2.11
N ALA A 196 -18.88 15.76 -1.22
CA ALA A 196 -20.03 14.97 -1.61
C ALA A 196 -20.88 15.84 -2.55
N GLY A 197 -21.05 15.35 -3.78
CA GLY A 197 -22.01 15.81 -4.81
C GLY A 197 -22.52 17.25 -4.73
N GLY A 198 -21.95 18.13 -5.56
CA GLY A 198 -22.52 19.45 -5.85
C GLY A 198 -22.54 19.69 -7.36
N LYS A 199 -23.70 19.50 -7.99
CA LYS A 199 -23.95 19.83 -9.41
C LYS A 199 -23.47 21.25 -9.72
N LEU A 200 -22.54 21.40 -10.65
CA LEU A 200 -22.24 22.68 -11.28
C LEU A 200 -23.37 23.03 -12.25
N THR A 201 -24.39 23.72 -11.74
CA THR A 201 -25.33 24.47 -12.57
C THR A 201 -24.64 25.69 -13.16
N ALA A 202 -24.75 25.84 -14.48
CA ALA A 202 -24.28 26.98 -15.25
C ALA A 202 -24.78 28.34 -14.71
N LYS A 203 -23.98 29.38 -14.87
CA LYS A 203 -24.48 30.75 -15.13
C LYS A 203 -23.53 31.54 -16.03
N ALA A 204 -24.18 32.26 -16.94
CA ALA A 204 -23.64 33.06 -18.02
C ALA A 204 -23.12 34.43 -17.58
N GLY A 205 -22.26 35.01 -18.42
CA GLY A 205 -22.11 36.45 -18.64
C GLY A 205 -21.00 37.13 -17.84
N VAL A 206 -19.97 37.64 -18.54
CA VAL A 206 -19.89 39.03 -19.03
C VAL A 206 -19.21 39.01 -20.40
#